data_AF-S0FZR8-F1
#
_entry.id   AF-S0FZR8-F1
#
_cell.length_a   1.000
_cell.length_b   1.000
_cell.length_c   1.000
_cell.angle_alpha   90.00
_cell.angle_beta   90.00
_cell.angle_gamma   90.00
#
_symmetry.space_group_name_H-M   'P 1'
#
loop_
_entity.id
_entity.type
_entity.pdbx_description
1 polymer ?
#
loop_
_entity_poly.entity_id
_entity_poly.type
_entity_poly.pdbx_seq_one_letter_code
_entity_poly.pdbx_strand_id
1 'polypeptide(L)'
;MTLSELKLFLRIDNEIEDIFLAELIETSQIYIDSCVGSGYKKDVKAVKLAELVQKKIINDLYENRSANIPDKTKQDTIVTTILDKLSLFSEVSG
;
A
#
# COMPACT_ATOMS: atom_id res chain seq x y z
N MET A 1 -4.68 7.96 0.09
CA MET A 1 -5.93 7.15 0.18
C MET A 1 -6.67 7.38 1.49
N THR A 2 -8.00 7.47 1.41
CA THR A 2 -8.95 7.59 2.53
C THR A 2 -9.57 6.23 2.91
N LEU A 3 -10.18 6.15 4.09
CA LEU A 3 -10.89 4.96 4.55
C LEU A 3 -12.04 4.56 3.60
N SER A 4 -12.82 5.52 3.11
CA SER A 4 -13.93 5.25 2.18
C SER A 4 -13.46 4.66 0.85
N GLU A 5 -12.33 5.15 0.31
CA GLU A 5 -11.74 4.59 -0.91
C GLU A 5 -11.24 3.15 -0.71
N LEU A 6 -10.68 2.86 0.47
CA LEU A 6 -10.25 1.51 0.82
C LEU A 6 -11.45 0.56 1.00
N LYS A 7 -12.50 1.00 1.71
CA LYS A 7 -13.73 0.22 1.88
C LYS A 7 -14.38 -0.12 0.54
N LEU A 8 -14.45 0.84 -0.37
CA LEU A 8 -14.94 0.61 -1.72
C LEU A 8 -14.11 -0.45 -2.47
N PHE A 9 -12.78 -0.40 -2.31
CA PHE A 9 -11.87 -1.36 -2.92
C PHE A 9 -12.03 -2.78 -2.33
N LEU A 10 -12.15 -2.91 -1.01
CA LEU A 10 -12.36 -4.18 -0.30
C LEU A 10 -13.82 -4.66 -0.33
N ARG A 11 -14.75 -3.86 -0.87
CA ARG A 11 -16.20 -4.11 -0.89
C ARG A 11 -16.81 -4.26 0.51
N ILE A 12 -16.36 -3.43 1.45
CA ILE A 12 -16.87 -3.35 2.81
C ILE A 12 -17.90 -2.21 2.89
N ASP A 13 -19.09 -2.49 3.40
CA ASP A 13 -20.23 -1.57 3.48
C ASP A 13 -20.61 -1.17 4.92
N ASN A 14 -19.89 -1.70 5.92
CA ASN A 14 -20.12 -1.47 7.33
C ASN A 14 -18.93 -0.77 8.01
N GLU A 15 -19.05 -0.50 9.31
CA GLU A 15 -18.07 0.26 10.11
C GLU A 15 -17.34 -0.59 11.16
N ILE A 16 -17.57 -1.92 11.17
CA ILE A 16 -17.06 -2.81 12.23
C ILE A 16 -15.53 -2.80 12.28
N GLU A 17 -14.89 -2.63 11.13
CA GLU A 17 -13.45 -2.83 10.96
C GLU A 17 -12.69 -1.53 10.71
N ASP A 18 -13.33 -0.38 10.91
CA ASP A 18 -12.81 0.94 10.53
C ASP A 18 -11.48 1.28 11.21
N ILE A 19 -11.38 0.96 12.49
CA ILE A 19 -10.15 1.14 13.28
C ILE A 19 -9.02 0.32 12.66
N PHE A 20 -9.27 -0.97 12.40
CA PHE A 20 -8.26 -1.85 11.82
C PHE A 20 -7.88 -1.44 10.39
N LEU A 21 -8.86 -1.06 9.57
CA LEU A 21 -8.60 -0.55 8.23
C LEU A 21 -7.79 0.76 8.24
N ALA A 22 -8.05 1.65 9.20
CA ALA A 22 -7.27 2.87 9.38
C ALA A 22 -5.81 2.56 9.78
N GLU A 23 -5.59 1.61 10.67
CA GLU A 23 -4.25 1.12 11.03
C GLU A 23 -3.52 0.51 9.83
N LEU A 24 -4.21 -0.26 8.98
CA LEU A 24 -3.64 -0.80 7.75
C LEU A 24 -3.25 0.29 6.75
N ILE A 25 -4.05 1.36 6.65
CA ILE A 25 -3.70 2.53 5.82
C ILE A 25 -2.43 3.19 6.32
N GLU A 26 -2.33 3.45 7.63
CA GLU A 26 -1.17 4.09 8.23
C GLU A 26 0.10 3.23 8.07
N THR A 27 0.04 1.96 8.48
CA THR A 27 1.19 1.05 8.45
C THR A 27 1.69 0.79 7.03
N SER A 28 0.79 0.61 6.06
CA SER A 28 1.18 0.45 4.64
C SER A 28 1.78 1.73 4.06
N GLN A 29 1.30 2.90 4.47
CA GLN A 29 1.88 4.19 4.05
C GLN A 29 3.31 4.34 4.58
N ILE A 30 3.53 4.02 5.85
CA ILE A 30 4.86 4.02 6.48
C ILE A 30 5.79 3.05 5.75
N TYR A 31 5.31 1.84 5.43
CA TYR A 31 6.10 0.86 4.69
C TYR A 31 6.54 1.40 3.32
N ILE A 32 5.61 1.94 2.52
CA ILE A 32 5.94 2.52 1.22
C ILE A 32 6.96 3.65 1.38
N ASP A 33 6.71 4.60 2.28
CA ASP A 33 7.62 5.73 2.52
C ASP A 33 9.01 5.26 2.99
N SER A 34 9.09 4.16 3.74
CA SER A 34 10.37 3.56 4.15
C SER A 34 11.13 2.90 3.00
N CYS A 35 10.42 2.35 2.01
CA CYS A 35 11.02 1.69 0.85
C CYS A 35 11.47 2.68 -0.23
N VAL A 36 10.71 3.75 -0.44
CA VAL A 36 10.88 4.62 -1.61
C VAL A 36 11.10 6.10 -1.25
N GLY A 37 11.19 6.42 0.04
CA GLY A 37 11.26 7.79 0.53
C GLY A 37 9.96 8.57 0.26
N SER A 38 10.01 9.89 0.45
CA SER A 38 8.87 10.78 0.22
C SER A 38 8.90 11.50 -1.14
N GLY A 39 9.90 11.24 -1.98
CA GLY A 39 10.12 11.95 -3.26
C GLY A 39 8.98 11.78 -4.25
N TYR A 40 8.36 10.59 -4.30
CA TYR A 40 7.24 10.29 -5.19
C TYR A 40 6.00 11.18 -4.91
N LYS A 41 5.87 11.74 -3.71
CA LYS A 41 4.74 12.61 -3.33
C LYS A 41 4.68 13.91 -4.15
N LYS A 42 5.76 14.26 -4.85
CA LYS A 42 5.83 15.43 -5.73
C LYS A 42 5.25 15.19 -7.13
N ASP A 43 5.05 13.94 -7.54
CA ASP A 43 4.51 13.58 -8.86
C ASP A 43 3.14 12.91 -8.71
N VAL A 44 2.10 13.52 -9.29
CA VAL A 44 0.71 13.04 -9.23
C VAL A 44 0.57 11.61 -9.80
N LYS A 45 1.33 11.25 -10.82
CA LYS A 45 1.33 9.89 -11.39
C LYS A 45 1.99 8.91 -10.42
N ALA A 46 3.08 9.31 -9.80
CA ALA A 46 3.78 8.47 -8.82
C ALA A 46 2.93 8.27 -7.55
N VAL A 47 2.19 9.28 -7.09
CA VAL A 47 1.20 9.15 -6.02
C VAL A 47 0.14 8.11 -6.38
N LYS A 48 -0.42 8.15 -7.60
CA LYS A 48 -1.41 7.15 -8.04
C LYS A 48 -0.85 5.72 -8.07
N LEU A 49 0.43 5.57 -8.43
CA LEU A 49 1.11 4.28 -8.40
C LEU A 49 1.34 3.80 -6.96
N ALA A 50 1.74 4.69 -6.06
CA ALA A 50 1.90 4.39 -4.64
C ALA A 50 0.56 3.95 -4.02
N GLU A 51 -0.54 4.63 -4.33
CA GLU A 51 -1.88 4.24 -3.85
C GLU A 51 -2.32 2.86 -4.38
N LEU A 52 -1.95 2.50 -5.62
CA LEU A 52 -2.22 1.17 -6.16
C LEU A 52 -1.46 0.08 -5.38
N VAL A 53 -0.19 0.33 -5.07
CA VAL A 53 0.62 -0.58 -4.25
C VAL A 53 0.08 -0.66 -2.83
N GLN A 54 -0.29 0.47 -2.24
CA GLN A 54 -0.86 0.54 -0.91
C GLN A 54 -2.12 -0.33 -0.80
N LYS A 55 -3.03 -0.24 -1.78
CA LYS A 55 -4.23 -1.10 -1.85
C LYS A 55 -3.91 -2.59 -1.90
N LYS A 56 -2.90 -2.98 -2.67
CA LYS A 56 -2.44 -4.38 -2.75
C LYS A 56 -1.87 -4.88 -1.43
N ILE A 57 -0.99 -4.10 -0.80
CA ILE A 57 -0.41 -4.43 0.52
C ILE A 57 -1.53 -4.57 1.55
N ILE A 58 -2.46 -3.62 1.61
CA ILE A 58 -3.57 -3.66 2.56
C ILE A 58 -4.46 -4.87 2.30
N ASN A 59 -4.77 -5.20 1.04
CA ASN A 59 -5.51 -6.41 0.70
C ASN A 59 -4.80 -7.67 1.21
N ASP A 60 -3.51 -7.76 0.99
CA ASP A 60 -2.72 -8.91 1.44
C ASP A 60 -2.69 -8.99 2.98
N LEU A 61 -2.54 -7.87 3.68
CA LEU A 61 -2.58 -7.83 5.16
C LEU A 61 -3.98 -8.14 5.71
N TYR A 62 -5.03 -7.70 5.01
CA TYR A 62 -6.42 -7.91 5.38
C TYR A 62 -6.84 -9.37 5.17
N GLU A 63 -6.46 -9.99 4.05
CA GLU A 63 -6.77 -11.40 3.75
C GLU A 63 -5.93 -12.35 4.61
N ASN A 64 -4.68 -12.00 4.90
CA ASN A 64 -3.76 -12.81 5.70
C ASN A 64 -3.76 -12.43 7.20
N ARG A 65 -4.92 -12.07 7.77
CA ARG A 65 -5.07 -11.81 9.21
C ARG A 65 -4.73 -13.01 10.10
N SER A 66 -4.78 -14.22 9.56
CA SER A 66 -4.32 -15.42 10.26
C SER A 66 -2.80 -15.48 10.24
N ALA A 67 -2.15 -15.74 11.39
CA ALA A 67 -0.70 -15.91 11.56
C ALA A 67 -0.05 -17.01 10.69
N ASN A 68 -0.80 -17.67 9.82
CA ASN A 68 -0.30 -18.56 8.79
C ASN A 68 0.10 -17.73 7.58
N ILE A 69 1.38 -17.34 7.50
CA ILE A 69 1.98 -16.86 6.26
C ILE A 69 1.77 -17.98 5.23
N PRO A 70 0.94 -17.80 4.18
CA PRO A 70 0.85 -18.81 3.15
C PRO A 70 2.24 -18.95 2.54
N ASP A 71 2.73 -20.19 2.37
CA ASP A 71 4.04 -20.57 1.82
C ASP A 71 4.39 -19.94 0.45
N LYS A 72 3.46 -19.18 -0.13
CA LYS A 72 3.62 -18.39 -1.34
C LYS A 72 2.82 -17.10 -1.21
N THR A 73 3.28 -16.13 -0.42
CA THR A 73 3.12 -14.72 -0.84
C THR A 73 3.82 -14.62 -2.17
N LYS A 74 3.08 -14.91 -3.27
CA LYS A 74 3.54 -14.68 -4.63
C LYS A 74 4.02 -13.24 -4.63
N GLN A 75 5.34 -13.07 -4.68
CA GLN A 75 5.98 -11.77 -4.73
C GLN A 75 5.35 -11.08 -5.93
N ASP A 76 4.44 -10.15 -5.66
CA ASP A 76 3.63 -9.57 -6.72
C ASP A 76 4.57 -8.72 -7.55
N THR A 77 4.94 -9.23 -8.73
CA THR A 77 5.90 -8.59 -9.63
C THR A 77 5.48 -7.16 -9.94
N ILE A 78 4.17 -6.87 -9.90
CA ILE A 78 3.63 -5.52 -10.08
C ILE A 78 3.99 -4.63 -8.89
N VAL A 79 3.87 -5.13 -7.66
CA VAL A 79 4.25 -4.38 -6.45
C VAL A 79 5.75 -4.08 -6.47
N THR A 80 6.59 -5.07 -6.73
CA THR A 80 8.05 -4.87 -6.84
C THR A 80 8.40 -3.86 -7.93
N THR A 81 7.83 -4.01 -9.14
CA THR A 81 8.11 -3.10 -10.26
C THR A 81 7.68 -1.66 -9.96
N ILE A 82 6.56 -1.46 -9.25
CA ILE A 82 6.12 -0.11 -8.88
C ILE A 82 7.02 0.45 -7.79
N LEU A 83 7.37 -0.31 -6.75
CA LEU A 83 8.29 0.15 -5.70
C LEU A 83 9.64 0.53 -6.29
N ASP A 84 10.19 -0.27 -7.21
CA ASP A 84 11.44 0.05 -7.92
C ASP A 84 11.32 1.34 -8.74
N LYS A 85 10.18 1.59 -9.38
CA LYS A 85 9.95 2.87 -10.09
C LYS A 85 9.83 4.05 -9.14
N LEU A 86 9.20 3.85 -7.99
CA LEU A 86 8.98 4.89 -6.99
C LEU A 86 10.29 5.23 -6.25
N SER A 87 11.17 4.25 -6.01
CA SER A 87 12.45 4.47 -5.35
C SER A 87 13.37 5.41 -6.15
N LEU A 88 13.25 5.41 -7.48
CA LEU A 88 13.97 6.37 -8.35
C LEU A 88 13.61 7.83 -8.04
N PHE A 89 12.44 8.12 -7.46
CA PHE A 89 12.07 9.48 -7.04
C PHE A 89 12.78 9.93 -5.76
N SER A 90 13.36 9.00 -4.98
CA SER A 90 14.19 9.33 -3.82
C SER A 90 15.58 9.81 -4.21
N GLU A 91 16.14 9.30 -5.30
CA GLU A 91 17.50 9.57 -5.76
C GLU A 91 17.67 10.95 -6.41
N VAL A 92 16.59 11.61 -6.83
CA VAL A 92 16.64 12.94 -7.50
C VAL A 92 16.89 14.10 -6.51
N SER A 93 17.32 13.81 -5.29
CA SER A 93 17.65 14.84 -4.27
C SER A 93 19.16 15.05 -4.09
N GLY A 94 19.99 14.54 -4.99
CA GLY A 94 21.45 14.72 -5.01
C GLY A 94 21.92 16.01 -5.69
#